data_AF-A0A268JZC3-F1
#
_entry.id   AF-A0A268JZC3-F1
#
_cell.length_a   1.000
_cell.length_b   1.000
_cell.length_c   1.000
_cell.angle_alpha   90.00
_cell.angle_beta   90.00
_cell.angle_gamma   90.00
#
_symmetry.space_group_name_H-M   'P 1'
#
loop_
_entity.id
_entity.type
_entity.pdbx_description
1 polymer ?
#
loop_
_entity_poly.entity_id
_entity_poly.type
_entity_poly.pdbx_seq_one_letter_code
_entity_poly.pdbx_strand_id
1 'polypeptide(L)'
;MKTFTLKEVSKKINVKPATLKKWEKELEEYLDIPRTRQGARIYSEVELDLLLDIKQMYENKISTEMILQNLQTKDEPVENEISEPPTSSLPMVSETMPEVTNEEIAIKNADQFFDAMDNYKQTFLSEVKDEIRSVLRKEVVEEVKKEISKGTYYTVKSISDSIYKTSANTKAEIEELSEHIEKTAEQTTERLHYLSKSIVNASHETSEEIYTLSKQLSESTEELAHYVDITNTEINSLSEVIEKDREERGKERDHFLHEITQREAAFQDLLTSFRDVAAAKEKKWWKFWE
;
A
#
# COMPACT_ATOMS: atom_id res chain seq x y z
N MET A 1 -4.91 0.85 7.94
CA MET A 1 -4.07 -0.38 7.91
C MET A 1 -2.89 -0.09 7.00
N LYS A 2 -1.66 -0.29 7.47
CA LYS A 2 -0.46 -0.08 6.64
C LYS A 2 -0.29 -1.32 5.75
N THR A 3 -0.20 -1.11 4.45
CA THR A 3 0.05 -2.17 3.48
C THR A 3 1.45 -2.02 2.91
N PHE A 4 2.19 -3.11 2.84
CA PHE A 4 3.57 -3.14 2.35
C PHE A 4 3.64 -3.81 0.98
N THR A 5 4.51 -3.33 0.12
CA THR A 5 4.79 -3.98 -1.17
C THR A 5 5.80 -5.12 -0.99
N LEU A 6 5.85 -6.06 -1.94
CA LEU A 6 6.84 -7.16 -1.95
C LEU A 6 8.29 -6.68 -1.72
N LYS A 7 8.65 -5.51 -2.26
CA LYS A 7 9.99 -4.93 -2.10
C LYS A 7 10.22 -4.42 -0.68
N GLU A 8 9.21 -3.83 -0.06
CA GLU A 8 9.29 -3.34 1.32
C GLU A 8 9.32 -4.49 2.31
N VAL A 9 8.51 -5.52 2.09
CA VAL A 9 8.53 -6.75 2.89
C VAL A 9 9.88 -7.42 2.79
N SER A 10 10.39 -7.65 1.58
CA SER A 10 11.71 -8.24 1.34
C SER A 10 12.83 -7.53 2.12
N LYS A 11 12.78 -6.19 2.19
CA LYS A 11 13.73 -5.40 2.99
C LYS A 11 13.52 -5.57 4.50
N LYS A 12 12.27 -5.57 4.96
CA LYS A 12 11.93 -5.71 6.39
C LYS A 12 12.34 -7.06 6.99
N ILE A 13 12.06 -8.15 6.27
CA ILE A 13 12.38 -9.50 6.76
C ILE A 13 13.76 -9.99 6.28
N ASN A 14 14.48 -9.20 5.48
CA ASN A 14 15.80 -9.51 4.91
C ASN A 14 15.81 -10.83 4.11
N VAL A 15 14.79 -11.05 3.29
CA VAL A 15 14.65 -12.26 2.44
C VAL A 15 14.50 -11.81 0.99
N LYS A 16 15.17 -12.50 0.06
CA LYS A 16 15.11 -12.16 -1.38
C LYS A 16 13.66 -12.29 -1.90
N PRO A 17 13.18 -11.39 -2.78
CA PRO A 17 11.82 -11.47 -3.33
C PRO A 17 11.52 -12.78 -4.05
N ALA A 18 12.53 -13.42 -4.62
CA ALA A 18 12.40 -14.73 -5.26
C ALA A 18 12.08 -15.85 -4.26
N THR A 19 12.62 -15.78 -3.04
CA THR A 19 12.34 -16.75 -1.98
C THR A 19 10.92 -16.59 -1.44
N LEU A 20 10.44 -15.35 -1.31
CA LEU A 20 9.05 -15.08 -0.92
C LEU A 20 8.04 -15.63 -1.92
N LYS A 21 8.35 -15.55 -3.22
CA LYS A 21 7.53 -16.19 -4.27
C LYS A 21 7.58 -17.71 -4.22
N LYS A 22 8.69 -18.31 -3.76
CA LYS A 22 8.78 -19.75 -3.55
C LYS A 22 7.94 -20.17 -2.35
N TRP A 23 8.01 -19.43 -1.25
CA TRP A 23 7.18 -19.68 -0.07
C TRP A 23 5.69 -19.54 -0.38
N GLU A 24 5.27 -18.52 -1.14
CA GLU A 24 3.87 -18.40 -1.63
C GLU A 24 3.43 -19.66 -2.41
N LYS A 25 4.33 -20.25 -3.20
CA LYS A 25 4.03 -21.46 -4.00
C LYS A 25 4.08 -22.75 -3.19
N GLU A 26 4.97 -22.84 -2.21
CA GLU A 26 5.16 -24.01 -1.35
C GLU A 26 4.11 -24.06 -0.22
N LEU A 27 3.57 -22.92 0.19
CA LEU A 27 2.62 -22.75 1.29
C LEU A 27 1.29 -22.15 0.82
N GLU A 28 0.86 -22.46 -0.40
CA GLU A 28 -0.35 -21.90 -1.03
C GLU A 28 -1.63 -22.19 -0.22
N GLU A 29 -1.65 -23.28 0.57
CA GLU A 29 -2.78 -23.63 1.45
C GLU A 29 -2.89 -22.77 2.72
N TYR A 30 -1.83 -22.07 3.14
CA TYR A 30 -1.80 -21.32 4.42
C TYR A 30 -1.42 -19.84 4.26
N LEU A 31 -0.77 -19.48 3.16
CA LEU A 31 -0.31 -18.12 2.89
C LEU A 31 -1.09 -17.52 1.70
N ASP A 32 -2.32 -17.08 1.96
CA ASP A 32 -3.10 -16.32 0.98
C ASP A 32 -2.69 -14.84 1.01
N ILE A 33 -1.96 -14.40 -0.02
CA ILE A 33 -1.44 -13.03 -0.10
C ILE A 33 -2.44 -12.15 -0.85
N PRO A 34 -3.04 -11.15 -0.20
CA PRO A 34 -4.02 -10.29 -0.84
C PRO A 34 -3.40 -9.53 -2.02
N ARG A 35 -4.20 -9.36 -3.07
CA ARG A 35 -3.80 -8.67 -4.30
C ARG A 35 -4.61 -7.40 -4.49
N THR A 36 -3.97 -6.37 -5.04
CA THR A 36 -4.66 -5.14 -5.45
C THR A 36 -5.56 -5.40 -6.66
N ARG A 37 -6.46 -4.46 -6.98
CA ARG A 37 -7.26 -4.48 -8.22
C ARG A 37 -6.42 -4.57 -9.51
N GLN A 38 -5.13 -4.26 -9.43
CA GLN A 38 -4.16 -4.35 -10.54
C GLN A 38 -3.34 -5.65 -10.50
N GLY A 39 -3.65 -6.58 -9.58
CA GLY A 39 -2.97 -7.87 -9.45
C GLY A 39 -1.62 -7.83 -8.71
N ALA A 40 -1.26 -6.70 -8.10
CA ALA A 40 -0.01 -6.59 -7.33
C ALA A 40 -0.19 -7.15 -5.91
N ARG A 41 0.83 -7.87 -5.41
CA ARG A 41 0.85 -8.42 -4.04
C ARG A 41 0.99 -7.30 -3.01
N ILE A 42 0.10 -7.26 -2.04
CA ILE A 42 0.15 -6.37 -0.88
C ILE A 42 0.24 -7.21 0.38
N TYR A 43 1.03 -6.74 1.34
CA TYR A 43 1.26 -7.42 2.60
C TYR A 43 0.73 -6.60 3.77
N SER A 44 -0.11 -7.20 4.61
CA SER A 44 -0.55 -6.61 5.88
C SER A 44 0.45 -6.90 7.01
N GLU A 45 0.25 -6.31 8.18
CA GLU A 45 1.06 -6.58 9.38
C GLU A 45 0.91 -8.05 9.83
N VAL A 46 -0.28 -8.63 9.71
CA VAL A 46 -0.54 -10.06 10.02
C VAL A 46 0.28 -10.99 9.12
N GLU A 47 0.33 -10.69 7.82
CA GLU A 47 1.09 -11.49 6.85
C GLU A 47 2.60 -11.31 7.03
N LEU A 48 3.04 -10.15 7.51
CA LEU A 48 4.44 -9.92 7.86
C LEU A 48 4.88 -10.77 9.06
N ASP A 49 4.03 -10.87 10.09
CA ASP A 49 4.31 -11.70 11.27
C ASP A 49 4.34 -13.18 10.89
N LEU A 50 3.40 -13.65 10.06
CA LEU A 50 3.42 -15.00 9.51
C LEU A 50 4.70 -15.28 8.69
N LEU A 51 5.16 -14.33 7.88
CA LEU A 51 6.40 -14.47 7.12
C LEU A 51 7.64 -14.47 8.01
N LEU A 52 7.62 -13.77 9.15
CA LEU A 52 8.69 -13.82 10.15
C LEU A 52 8.73 -15.17 10.86
N ASP A 53 7.57 -15.72 11.22
CA ASP A 53 7.46 -17.06 11.80
C ASP A 53 7.97 -18.12 10.81
N ILE A 54 7.55 -18.04 9.54
CA ILE A 54 8.04 -18.93 8.47
C ILE A 54 9.56 -18.81 8.33
N LYS A 55 10.10 -17.59 8.34
CA LYS A 55 11.54 -17.37 8.26
C LYS A 55 12.29 -18.05 9.40
N GLN A 56 11.83 -17.91 10.65
CA GLN A 56 12.46 -18.55 11.81
C GLN A 56 12.43 -20.08 11.69
N MET A 57 11.34 -20.64 11.17
CA MET A 57 11.22 -22.09 10.96
C MET A 57 12.17 -22.62 9.88
N TYR A 58 12.34 -21.90 8.77
CA TYR A 58 13.32 -22.26 7.74
C TYR A 58 14.78 -22.09 8.23
N GLU A 59 15.07 -21.08 9.05
CA GLU A 59 16.40 -20.89 9.68
C GLU A 59 16.74 -22.05 10.63
N ASN A 60 15.74 -22.60 11.31
CA ASN A 60 15.88 -23.78 12.17
C ASN A 60 15.92 -25.12 11.40
N LYS A 61 15.98 -25.09 10.04
CA LYS A 61 16.02 -26.27 9.15
C LYS A 61 14.88 -27.26 9.35
N ILE A 62 13.72 -26.77 9.79
CA ILE A 62 12.51 -27.58 9.92
C ILE A 62 12.01 -27.89 8.50
N SER A 63 11.73 -29.15 8.19
CA SER A 63 11.21 -29.54 6.86
C SER A 63 9.87 -28.87 6.61
N THR A 64 9.58 -28.52 5.36
CA THR A 64 8.34 -27.84 4.94
C THR A 64 7.07 -28.54 5.44
N GLU A 65 7.09 -29.85 5.57
CA GLU A 65 6.00 -30.68 6.11
C GLU A 65 5.80 -30.50 7.63
N MET A 66 6.88 -30.30 8.38
CA MET A 66 6.86 -30.12 9.84
C MET A 66 6.55 -28.66 10.23
N ILE A 67 6.74 -27.72 9.29
CA ILE A 67 6.25 -26.33 9.35
C ILE A 67 4.73 -26.29 9.19
N LEU A 68 4.18 -27.04 8.23
CA LEU A 68 2.73 -27.18 8.03
C LEU A 68 2.05 -27.76 9.29
N GLN A 69 2.68 -28.75 9.93
CA GLN A 69 2.13 -29.38 11.14
C GLN A 69 2.16 -28.44 12.35
N ASN A 70 3.23 -27.66 12.57
CA ASN A 70 3.31 -26.70 13.69
C ASN A 70 2.38 -25.49 13.53
N LEU A 71 2.09 -25.08 12.30
CA LEU A 71 1.10 -24.03 12.04
C LEU A 71 -0.33 -24.53 12.30
N GLN A 72 -0.62 -25.82 12.06
CA GLN A 72 -1.86 -26.47 12.50
C GLN A 72 -2.00 -26.57 14.01
N THR A 73 -0.92 -26.82 14.76
CA THR A 73 -0.99 -27.01 16.23
C THR A 73 -1.19 -25.73 17.03
N LYS A 74 -1.09 -24.54 16.44
CA LYS A 74 -1.31 -23.26 17.15
C LYS A 74 -2.79 -22.99 17.51
N ASP A 75 -3.72 -23.83 17.05
CA ASP A 75 -5.17 -23.68 17.29
C ASP A 75 -5.76 -24.55 18.43
N GLU A 76 -4.97 -25.32 19.20
CA GLU A 76 -5.48 -26.05 20.38
C GLU A 76 -4.67 -25.80 21.68
N PRO A 77 -5.32 -25.52 22.84
CA PRO A 77 -4.64 -25.25 24.10
C PRO A 77 -4.33 -26.52 24.94
N VAL A 78 -3.05 -26.67 25.25
CA VAL A 78 -2.35 -27.20 26.45
C VAL A 78 -3.14 -27.99 27.51
N GLU A 79 -2.63 -29.17 27.90
CA GLU A 79 -2.64 -29.62 29.32
C GLU A 79 -1.30 -30.25 29.75
N ASN A 80 -0.85 -29.83 30.95
CA ASN A 80 0.32 -30.26 31.70
C ASN A 80 -0.04 -31.49 32.55
N GLU A 81 0.90 -32.42 32.77
CA GLU A 81 0.88 -33.25 33.98
C GLU A 81 2.28 -33.47 34.57
N ILE A 82 2.38 -33.19 35.87
CA ILE A 82 3.50 -33.47 36.79
C ILE A 82 3.01 -34.58 37.72
N SER A 83 3.84 -35.59 38.03
CA SER A 83 3.65 -36.40 39.24
C SER A 83 4.94 -37.05 39.73
N GLU A 84 5.21 -36.90 41.03
CA GLU A 84 6.23 -37.56 41.83
C GLU A 84 5.57 -38.17 43.11
N PRO A 85 6.24 -39.06 43.88
CA PRO A 85 5.71 -40.33 44.40
C PRO A 85 5.63 -40.42 45.95
N PRO A 86 5.29 -41.59 46.54
CA PRO A 86 5.80 -41.97 47.89
C PRO A 86 6.14 -43.49 48.04
N THR A 87 7.26 -43.95 48.64
CA THR A 87 7.73 -44.06 50.05
C THR A 87 7.01 -45.10 50.96
N SER A 88 7.76 -45.70 51.92
CA SER A 88 7.37 -46.46 53.15
C SER A 88 7.69 -47.98 53.14
N SER A 89 8.06 -48.71 54.22
CA SER A 89 8.77 -48.55 55.51
C SER A 89 8.98 -49.97 56.11
N LEU A 90 9.88 -50.15 57.10
CA LEU A 90 10.09 -51.37 57.90
C LEU A 90 9.98 -51.04 59.41
N PRO A 91 9.42 -51.94 60.23
CA PRO A 91 9.75 -52.07 61.67
C PRO A 91 9.75 -53.57 62.13
N MET A 92 10.14 -54.06 63.31
CA MET A 92 10.87 -53.68 64.55
C MET A 92 10.71 -54.88 65.54
N VAL A 93 11.48 -54.92 66.65
CA VAL A 93 11.24 -55.63 67.96
C VAL A 93 11.65 -57.13 68.04
N SER A 94 12.58 -57.65 68.88
CA SER A 94 12.91 -57.64 70.35
C SER A 94 12.04 -58.51 71.27
N GLU A 95 12.68 -59.36 72.12
CA GLU A 95 12.31 -59.88 73.47
C GLU A 95 13.02 -61.24 73.72
N THR A 96 14.06 -61.39 74.56
CA THR A 96 14.23 -61.49 76.04
C THR A 96 13.94 -62.85 76.72
N MET A 97 15.05 -63.57 77.06
CA MET A 97 15.45 -64.29 78.33
C MET A 97 14.51 -65.30 79.05
N PRO A 98 14.91 -66.06 80.13
CA PRO A 98 16.18 -66.17 80.92
C PRO A 98 16.64 -67.61 81.35
N GLU A 99 17.83 -67.76 82.00
CA GLU A 99 18.02 -68.39 83.34
C GLU A 99 19.50 -68.45 83.86
N VAL A 100 19.75 -67.73 84.97
CA VAL A 100 20.50 -67.98 86.25
C VAL A 100 21.83 -68.76 86.30
N THR A 101 22.88 -68.17 86.90
CA THR A 101 23.62 -68.66 88.12
C THR A 101 24.94 -67.89 88.39
N ASN A 102 24.99 -67.16 89.52
CA ASN A 102 26.15 -66.83 90.40
C ASN A 102 27.56 -66.45 89.88
N GLU A 103 27.75 -66.19 88.59
CA GLU A 103 28.85 -65.36 88.04
C GLU A 103 28.41 -63.89 87.82
N GLU A 104 27.14 -63.62 88.16
CA GLU A 104 26.37 -62.44 87.78
C GLU A 104 26.92 -61.10 88.26
N ILE A 105 27.70 -61.02 89.34
CA ILE A 105 28.15 -59.72 89.88
C ILE A 105 29.36 -59.19 89.09
N ALA A 106 30.23 -60.07 88.57
CA ALA A 106 31.35 -59.66 87.74
C ALA A 106 30.91 -59.42 86.27
N ILE A 107 29.97 -60.24 85.77
CA ILE A 107 29.44 -60.13 84.41
C ILE A 107 28.42 -58.97 84.31
N LYS A 108 27.52 -58.75 85.29
CA LYS A 108 26.62 -57.57 85.27
C LYS A 108 27.38 -56.24 85.42
N ASN A 109 28.49 -56.21 86.16
CA ASN A 109 29.34 -55.02 86.22
C ASN A 109 30.10 -54.80 84.91
N ALA A 110 30.52 -55.86 84.22
CA ALA A 110 31.11 -55.76 82.89
C ALA A 110 30.06 -55.33 81.84
N ASP A 111 28.86 -55.90 81.85
CA ASP A 111 27.74 -55.53 80.96
C ASP A 111 27.29 -54.09 81.21
N GLN A 112 27.17 -53.65 82.47
CA GLN A 112 26.89 -52.25 82.81
C GLN A 112 28.01 -51.32 82.36
N PHE A 113 29.27 -51.76 82.40
CA PHE A 113 30.40 -50.99 81.86
C PHE A 113 30.37 -50.94 80.33
N PHE A 114 30.03 -52.03 79.64
CA PHE A 114 29.86 -52.04 78.18
C PHE A 114 28.67 -51.19 77.75
N ASP A 115 27.55 -51.23 78.47
CA ASP A 115 26.39 -50.37 78.24
C ASP A 115 26.71 -48.89 78.51
N ALA A 116 27.48 -48.60 79.56
CA ALA A 116 27.96 -47.23 79.83
C ALA A 116 28.97 -46.77 78.76
N MET A 117 29.83 -47.66 78.27
CA MET A 117 30.80 -47.40 77.22
C MET A 117 30.12 -47.19 75.87
N ASP A 118 29.10 -47.98 75.54
CA ASP A 118 28.32 -47.82 74.32
C ASP A 118 27.45 -46.56 74.39
N ASN A 119 26.87 -46.23 75.55
CA ASN A 119 26.22 -44.94 75.74
C ASN A 119 27.21 -43.78 75.60
N TYR A 120 28.39 -43.84 76.20
CA TYR A 120 29.43 -42.82 76.04
C TYR A 120 29.85 -42.67 74.57
N LYS A 121 30.08 -43.78 73.86
CA LYS A 121 30.41 -43.80 72.43
C LYS A 121 29.29 -43.19 71.58
N GLN A 122 28.04 -43.52 71.84
CA GLN A 122 26.89 -42.96 71.13
C GLN A 122 26.74 -41.46 71.42
N THR A 123 26.96 -41.06 72.67
CA THR A 123 26.87 -39.65 73.10
C THR A 123 27.99 -38.84 72.45
N PHE A 124 29.23 -39.32 72.52
CA PHE A 124 30.39 -38.70 71.86
C PHE A 124 30.23 -38.66 70.34
N LEU A 125 29.76 -39.74 69.70
CA LEU A 125 29.48 -39.74 68.27
C LEU A 125 28.38 -38.76 67.89
N SER A 126 27.34 -38.61 68.72
CA SER A 126 26.29 -37.61 68.48
C SER A 126 26.82 -36.20 68.65
N GLU A 127 27.62 -35.95 69.69
CA GLU A 127 28.18 -34.64 70.01
C GLU A 127 29.19 -34.22 68.94
N VAL A 128 30.11 -35.10 68.55
CA VAL A 128 31.04 -34.88 67.44
C VAL A 128 30.30 -34.70 66.11
N LYS A 129 29.25 -35.49 65.84
CA LYS A 129 28.45 -35.36 64.61
C LYS A 129 27.68 -34.05 64.56
N ASP A 130 27.17 -33.58 65.69
CA ASP A 130 26.43 -32.32 65.81
C ASP A 130 27.38 -31.12 65.78
N GLU A 131 28.55 -31.21 66.39
CA GLU A 131 29.64 -30.23 66.29
C GLU A 131 30.09 -30.10 64.83
N ILE A 132 30.46 -31.22 64.18
CA ILE A 132 30.87 -31.25 62.77
C ILE A 132 29.76 -30.73 61.85
N ARG A 133 28.50 -31.13 62.07
CA ARG A 133 27.38 -30.60 61.28
C ARG A 133 27.16 -29.12 61.49
N SER A 134 27.27 -28.62 62.72
CA SER A 134 27.01 -27.21 63.02
C SER A 134 28.10 -26.33 62.42
N VAL A 135 29.37 -26.73 62.56
CA VAL A 135 30.53 -26.00 62.02
C VAL A 135 30.49 -26.03 60.50
N LEU A 136 30.34 -27.20 59.88
CA LEU A 136 30.24 -27.29 58.41
C LEU A 136 29.03 -26.54 57.85
N ARG A 137 27.85 -26.65 58.46
CA ARG A 137 26.67 -25.89 57.98
C ARG A 137 26.91 -24.40 58.12
N LYS A 138 27.45 -23.93 59.23
CA LYS A 138 27.66 -22.50 59.46
C LYS A 138 28.71 -21.94 58.51
N GLU A 139 29.84 -22.63 58.35
CA GLU A 139 30.93 -22.21 57.47
C GLU A 139 30.51 -22.26 55.99
N VAL A 140 29.90 -23.37 55.54
CA VAL A 140 29.41 -23.50 54.16
C VAL A 140 28.30 -22.49 53.88
N VAL A 141 27.36 -22.27 54.81
CA VAL A 141 26.29 -21.26 54.61
C VAL A 141 26.86 -19.85 54.54
N GLU A 142 27.81 -19.49 55.39
CA GLU A 142 28.45 -18.17 55.35
C GLU A 142 29.29 -17.99 54.08
N GLU A 143 30.02 -19.02 53.64
CA GLU A 143 30.81 -18.96 52.41
C GLU A 143 29.92 -18.88 51.16
N VAL A 144 28.86 -19.70 51.08
CA VAL A 144 27.86 -19.63 50.00
C VAL A 144 27.17 -18.26 49.99
N LYS A 145 26.79 -17.71 51.16
CA LYS A 145 26.20 -16.38 51.27
C LYS A 145 27.16 -15.28 50.81
N LYS A 146 28.45 -15.42 51.14
CA LYS A 146 29.51 -14.50 50.69
C LYS A 146 29.72 -14.59 49.18
N GLU A 147 29.74 -15.79 48.60
CA GLU A 147 29.85 -16.02 47.15
C GLU A 147 28.62 -15.43 46.43
N ILE A 148 27.41 -15.69 46.93
CA ILE A 148 26.15 -15.17 46.39
C ILE A 148 26.13 -13.64 46.45
N SER A 149 26.48 -13.04 47.58
CA SER A 149 26.49 -11.57 47.72
C SER A 149 27.51 -10.92 46.79
N LYS A 150 28.71 -11.51 46.64
CA LYS A 150 29.73 -11.03 45.72
C LYS A 150 29.31 -11.19 44.26
N GLY A 151 28.72 -12.34 43.90
CA GLY A 151 28.17 -12.60 42.58
C GLY A 151 27.03 -11.64 42.22
N THR A 152 26.09 -11.43 43.15
CA THR A 152 24.97 -10.50 43.02
C THR A 152 25.46 -9.07 42.85
N TYR A 153 26.46 -8.64 43.64
CA TYR A 153 27.05 -7.31 43.48
C TYR A 153 27.64 -7.11 42.08
N TYR A 154 28.35 -8.12 41.55
CA TYR A 154 28.93 -8.04 40.21
C TYR A 154 27.86 -7.99 39.11
N THR A 155 26.81 -8.82 39.20
CA THR A 155 25.74 -8.85 38.19
C THR A 155 24.89 -7.58 38.24
N VAL A 156 24.54 -7.09 39.43
CA VAL A 156 23.80 -5.83 39.58
C VAL A 156 24.63 -4.66 39.07
N LYS A 157 25.93 -4.62 39.38
CA LYS A 157 26.82 -3.58 38.88
C LYS A 157 26.95 -3.61 37.36
N SER A 158 27.14 -4.78 36.75
CA SER A 158 27.26 -4.90 35.30
C SER A 158 25.97 -4.52 34.57
N ILE A 159 24.82 -4.94 35.10
CA ILE A 159 23.50 -4.55 34.58
C ILE A 159 23.31 -3.04 34.72
N SER A 160 23.63 -2.48 35.88
CA SER A 160 23.55 -1.03 36.14
C SER A 160 24.43 -0.25 35.16
N ASP A 161 25.69 -0.62 35.00
CA ASP A 161 26.62 0.04 34.08
C ASP A 161 26.13 -0.08 32.62
N SER A 162 25.57 -1.24 32.24
CA SER A 162 24.97 -1.43 30.93
C SER A 162 23.74 -0.55 30.72
N ILE A 163 22.86 -0.42 31.72
CA ILE A 163 21.67 0.44 31.64
C ILE A 163 22.09 1.90 31.49
N TYR A 164 23.06 2.37 32.29
CA TYR A 164 23.56 3.74 32.18
C TYR A 164 24.17 4.01 30.81
N LYS A 165 24.99 3.08 30.29
CA LYS A 165 25.63 3.24 28.99
C LYS A 165 24.59 3.21 27.85
N THR A 166 23.64 2.29 27.89
CA THR A 166 22.56 2.22 26.91
C THR A 166 21.65 3.45 27.00
N SER A 167 21.34 3.94 28.20
CA SER A 167 20.55 5.16 28.39
C SER A 167 21.27 6.39 27.85
N ALA A 168 22.58 6.50 28.06
CA ALA A 168 23.38 7.59 27.49
C ALA A 168 23.42 7.52 25.95
N ASN A 169 23.65 6.34 25.39
CA ASN A 169 23.68 6.14 23.94
C ASN A 169 22.32 6.44 23.29
N THR A 170 21.23 5.90 23.85
CA THR A 170 19.87 6.16 23.34
C THR A 170 19.51 7.64 23.41
N LYS A 171 19.93 8.36 24.46
CA LYS A 171 19.76 9.81 24.52
C LYS A 171 20.49 10.53 23.36
N ALA A 172 21.74 10.15 23.10
CA ALA A 172 22.52 10.73 22.01
C ALA A 172 21.91 10.43 20.63
N GLU A 173 21.46 9.20 20.41
CA GLU A 173 20.78 8.81 19.17
C GLU A 173 19.45 9.56 18.97
N ILE A 174 18.69 9.79 20.05
CA ILE A 174 17.46 10.60 20.00
C ILE A 174 17.77 12.05 19.66
N GLU A 175 18.85 12.62 20.22
CA GLU A 175 19.29 13.98 19.92
C GLU A 175 19.72 14.13 18.46
N GLU A 176 20.52 13.19 17.95
CA GLU A 176 20.92 13.14 16.54
C GLU A 176 19.71 12.99 15.61
N LEU A 177 18.76 12.12 15.95
CA LEU A 177 17.53 11.95 15.19
C LEU A 177 16.69 13.24 15.18
N SER A 178 16.61 13.93 16.31
CA SER A 178 15.90 15.21 16.42
C SER A 178 16.53 16.26 15.51
N GLU A 179 17.86 16.37 15.49
CA GLU A 179 18.59 17.29 14.60
C GLU A 179 18.33 16.95 13.12
N HIS A 180 18.35 15.67 12.76
CA HIS A 180 18.04 15.23 11.40
C HIS A 180 16.61 15.54 11.00
N ILE A 181 15.65 15.37 11.90
CA ILE A 181 14.23 15.72 11.67
C ILE A 181 14.09 17.23 11.46
N GLU A 182 14.69 18.04 12.31
CA GLU A 182 14.64 19.50 12.21
C GLU A 182 15.23 20.00 10.89
N LYS A 183 16.42 19.52 10.53
CA LYS A 183 17.08 19.85 9.26
C LYS A 183 16.27 19.41 8.04
N THR A 184 15.67 18.22 8.10
CA THR A 184 14.83 17.72 7.00
C THR A 184 13.53 18.51 6.89
N ALA A 185 12.94 18.92 8.02
CA ALA A 185 11.77 19.77 8.06
C ALA A 185 12.08 21.14 7.44
N GLU A 186 13.20 21.77 7.82
CA GLU A 186 13.65 23.04 7.24
C GLU A 186 13.82 22.94 5.72
N GLN A 187 14.58 21.95 5.23
CA GLN A 187 14.74 21.72 3.79
C GLN A 187 13.42 21.47 3.05
N THR A 188 12.48 20.77 3.70
CA THR A 188 11.15 20.53 3.12
C THR A 188 10.37 21.84 3.02
N THR A 189 10.42 22.69 4.05
CA THR A 189 9.75 24.00 4.02
C THR A 189 10.34 24.94 2.97
N GLU A 190 11.67 24.98 2.80
CA GLU A 190 12.32 25.76 1.75
C GLU A 190 11.90 25.30 0.35
N ARG A 191 11.88 23.98 0.12
CA ARG A 191 11.43 23.40 -1.17
C ARG A 191 9.96 23.69 -1.44
N LEU A 192 9.10 23.59 -0.43
CA LEU A 192 7.69 23.96 -0.55
C LEU A 192 7.53 25.44 -0.88
N HIS A 193 8.32 26.33 -0.26
CA HIS A 193 8.29 27.75 -0.57
C HIS A 193 8.72 28.04 -2.01
N TYR A 194 9.81 27.43 -2.47
CA TYR A 194 10.26 27.54 -3.85
C TYR A 194 9.21 27.03 -4.84
N LEU A 195 8.63 25.86 -4.59
CA LEU A 195 7.59 25.27 -5.41
C LEU A 195 6.34 26.17 -5.45
N SER A 196 5.91 26.71 -4.31
CA SER A 196 4.80 27.66 -4.25
C SER A 196 5.06 28.89 -5.12
N LYS A 197 6.28 29.45 -5.06
CA LYS A 197 6.65 30.62 -5.88
C LYS A 197 6.66 30.28 -7.38
N SER A 198 7.19 29.10 -7.73
CA SER A 198 7.19 28.61 -9.11
C SER A 198 5.78 28.42 -9.65
N ILE A 199 4.85 27.85 -8.87
CA ILE A 199 3.44 27.70 -9.24
C ILE A 199 2.78 29.06 -9.46
N VAL A 200 3.00 30.03 -8.57
CA VAL A 200 2.43 31.38 -8.72
C VAL A 200 2.93 32.04 -10.00
N ASN A 201 4.23 31.95 -10.28
CA ASN A 201 4.82 32.52 -11.49
C ASN A 201 4.28 31.84 -12.76
N ALA A 202 4.28 30.50 -12.82
CA ALA A 202 3.76 29.75 -13.95
C ALA A 202 2.27 30.03 -14.17
N SER A 203 1.48 30.11 -13.09
CA SER A 203 0.06 30.47 -13.16
C SER A 203 -0.15 31.90 -13.68
N HIS A 204 0.71 32.83 -13.30
CA HIS A 204 0.63 34.21 -13.77
C HIS A 204 0.96 34.29 -15.26
N GLU A 205 2.06 33.68 -15.69
CA GLU A 205 2.48 33.60 -17.09
C GLU A 205 1.41 32.95 -17.97
N THR A 206 0.87 31.81 -17.54
CA THR A 206 -0.24 31.14 -18.27
C THR A 206 -1.49 32.03 -18.34
N SER A 207 -1.79 32.78 -17.28
CA SER A 207 -2.94 33.70 -17.28
C SER A 207 -2.73 34.86 -18.26
N GLU A 208 -1.52 35.40 -18.38
CA GLU A 208 -1.19 36.43 -19.34
C GLU A 208 -1.26 35.91 -20.78
N GLU A 209 -0.76 34.70 -21.04
CA GLU A 209 -0.89 34.04 -22.34
C GLU A 209 -2.35 33.83 -22.73
N ILE A 210 -3.18 33.31 -21.82
CA ILE A 210 -4.62 33.14 -22.07
C ILE A 210 -5.28 34.49 -22.37
N TYR A 211 -4.93 35.54 -21.62
CA TYR A 211 -5.48 36.87 -21.84
C TYR A 211 -5.11 37.43 -23.22
N THR A 212 -3.84 37.31 -23.62
CA THR A 212 -3.38 37.79 -24.93
C THR A 212 -4.01 37.02 -26.08
N LEU A 213 -4.11 35.69 -25.98
CA LEU A 213 -4.80 34.86 -26.96
C LEU A 213 -6.30 35.18 -27.04
N SER A 214 -6.96 35.38 -25.90
CA SER A 214 -8.37 35.78 -25.86
C SER A 214 -8.58 37.12 -26.53
N LYS A 215 -7.66 38.07 -26.33
CA LYS A 215 -7.72 39.39 -26.97
C LYS A 215 -7.56 39.27 -28.49
N GLN A 216 -6.55 38.53 -28.96
CA GLN A 216 -6.34 38.29 -30.39
C GLN A 216 -7.53 37.58 -31.04
N LEU A 217 -8.15 36.62 -30.35
CA LEU A 217 -9.35 35.94 -30.83
C LEU A 217 -10.53 36.92 -30.96
N SER A 218 -10.70 37.83 -30.00
CA SER A 218 -11.74 38.86 -30.06
C SER A 218 -11.53 39.80 -31.25
N GLU A 219 -10.31 40.29 -31.44
CA GLU A 219 -9.94 41.17 -32.56
C GLU A 219 -10.17 40.48 -33.91
N SER A 220 -9.71 39.23 -34.05
CA SER A 220 -9.91 38.44 -35.27
C SER A 220 -11.40 38.15 -35.54
N THR A 221 -12.20 37.95 -34.50
CA THR A 221 -13.65 37.74 -34.64
C THR A 221 -14.35 39.01 -35.12
N GLU A 222 -13.93 40.18 -34.62
CA GLU A 222 -14.44 41.49 -35.07
C GLU A 222 -14.07 41.76 -36.53
N GLU A 223 -12.83 41.50 -36.92
CA GLU A 223 -12.39 41.62 -38.32
C GLU A 223 -13.19 40.69 -39.24
N LEU A 224 -13.43 39.43 -38.82
CA LEU A 224 -14.22 38.48 -39.59
C LEU A 224 -15.67 38.96 -39.75
N ALA A 225 -16.28 39.48 -38.68
CA ALA A 225 -17.63 40.04 -38.74
C ALA A 225 -17.72 41.20 -39.74
N HIS A 226 -16.73 42.10 -39.73
CA HIS A 226 -16.65 43.20 -40.68
C HIS A 226 -16.50 42.72 -42.13
N TYR A 227 -15.67 41.70 -42.40
CA TYR A 227 -15.58 41.10 -43.73
C TYR A 227 -16.88 40.46 -44.18
N VAL A 228 -17.57 39.75 -43.27
CA VAL A 228 -18.89 39.16 -43.57
C VAL A 228 -19.89 40.26 -43.93
N ASP A 229 -19.91 41.37 -43.20
CA ASP A 229 -20.79 42.51 -43.50
C ASP A 229 -20.48 43.12 -44.88
N ILE A 230 -19.20 43.36 -45.19
CA ILE A 230 -18.80 43.86 -46.53
C ILE A 230 -19.26 42.88 -47.61
N THR A 231 -18.94 41.60 -47.49
CA THR A 231 -19.33 40.61 -48.51
C THR A 231 -20.85 40.51 -48.66
N ASN A 232 -21.62 40.62 -47.57
CA ASN A 232 -23.08 40.67 -47.65
C ASN A 232 -23.56 41.91 -48.41
N THR A 233 -22.97 43.09 -48.18
CA THR A 233 -23.33 44.30 -48.93
C THR A 233 -22.98 44.19 -50.41
N GLU A 234 -21.82 43.62 -50.74
CA GLU A 234 -21.39 43.37 -52.13
C GLU A 234 -22.32 42.39 -52.82
N ILE A 235 -22.68 41.27 -52.16
CA ILE A 235 -23.63 40.28 -52.69
C ILE A 235 -24.99 40.94 -52.93
N ASN A 236 -25.50 41.74 -52.00
CA ASN A 236 -26.78 42.43 -52.15
C ASN A 236 -26.75 43.42 -53.33
N SER A 237 -25.67 44.21 -53.46
CA SER A 237 -25.53 45.14 -54.58
C SER A 237 -25.41 44.43 -55.94
N LEU A 238 -24.66 43.34 -56.02
CA LEU A 238 -24.59 42.51 -57.22
C LEU A 238 -25.94 41.88 -57.56
N SER A 239 -26.67 41.42 -56.55
CA SER A 239 -28.01 40.87 -56.72
C SER A 239 -28.98 41.91 -57.28
N GLU A 240 -28.90 43.17 -56.81
CA GLU A 240 -29.71 44.28 -57.33
C GLU A 240 -29.36 44.59 -58.80
N VAL A 241 -28.07 44.63 -59.14
CA VAL A 241 -27.61 44.86 -60.53
C VAL A 241 -28.11 43.74 -61.45
N ILE A 242 -28.04 42.48 -61.03
CA ILE A 242 -28.53 41.33 -61.80
C ILE A 242 -30.04 41.41 -62.00
N GLU A 243 -30.80 41.77 -60.96
CA GLU A 243 -32.26 41.88 -61.06
C GLU A 243 -32.67 42.98 -62.04
N LYS A 244 -31.98 44.13 -61.98
CA LYS A 244 -32.19 45.24 -62.92
C LYS A 244 -31.87 44.85 -64.36
N ASP A 245 -30.72 44.20 -64.60
CA ASP A 245 -30.34 43.71 -65.93
C ASP A 245 -31.37 42.71 -66.48
N ARG A 246 -31.89 41.83 -65.63
CA ARG A 246 -32.94 40.88 -66.01
C ARG A 246 -34.24 41.58 -66.40
N GLU A 247 -34.64 42.63 -65.66
CA GLU A 247 -35.81 43.42 -65.96
C GLU A 247 -35.66 44.17 -67.30
N GLU A 248 -34.49 44.77 -67.55
CA GLU A 248 -34.17 45.47 -68.80
C GLU A 248 -34.22 44.50 -70.00
N ARG A 249 -33.59 43.34 -69.90
CA ARG A 249 -33.68 42.29 -70.93
C ARG A 249 -35.10 41.78 -71.14
N GLY A 250 -35.91 41.71 -70.08
CA GLY A 250 -37.32 41.37 -70.16
C GLY A 250 -38.11 42.38 -71.00
N LYS A 251 -37.93 43.67 -70.71
CA LYS A 251 -38.55 44.79 -71.46
C LYS A 251 -38.12 44.80 -72.93
N GLU A 252 -36.84 44.58 -73.20
CA GLU A 252 -36.32 44.53 -74.58
C GLU A 252 -36.95 43.37 -75.37
N ARG A 253 -37.05 42.18 -74.76
CA ARG A 253 -37.72 41.04 -75.37
C ARG A 253 -39.19 41.31 -75.65
N ASP A 254 -39.90 41.91 -74.71
CA ASP A 254 -41.33 42.24 -74.88
C ASP A 254 -41.52 43.30 -75.97
N HIS A 255 -40.59 44.26 -76.09
CA HIS A 255 -40.55 45.23 -77.18
C HIS A 255 -40.36 44.55 -78.55
N PHE A 256 -39.38 43.64 -78.67
CA PHE A 256 -39.19 42.88 -79.91
C PHE A 256 -40.38 42.00 -80.27
N LEU A 257 -41.02 41.35 -79.29
CA LEU A 257 -42.24 40.58 -79.53
C LEU A 257 -43.37 41.46 -80.06
N HIS A 258 -43.53 42.67 -79.51
CA HIS A 258 -44.50 43.63 -79.98
C HIS A 258 -44.22 44.06 -81.43
N GLU A 259 -42.96 44.40 -81.75
CA GLU A 259 -42.56 44.79 -83.11
C GLU A 259 -42.76 43.65 -84.11
N ILE A 260 -42.39 42.41 -83.77
CA ILE A 260 -42.64 41.23 -84.59
C ILE A 260 -44.14 41.04 -84.84
N THR A 261 -44.96 41.18 -83.79
CA THR A 261 -46.41 41.07 -83.90
C THR A 261 -47.00 42.15 -84.82
N GLN A 262 -46.51 43.39 -84.73
CA GLN A 262 -46.92 44.46 -85.63
C GLN A 262 -46.51 44.20 -87.08
N ARG A 263 -45.26 43.77 -87.31
CA ARG A 263 -44.75 43.44 -88.65
C ARG A 263 -45.53 42.28 -89.26
N GLU A 264 -45.86 41.26 -88.47
CA GLU A 264 -46.70 40.14 -88.91
C GLU A 264 -48.11 40.64 -89.29
N ALA A 265 -48.73 41.48 -88.47
CA ALA A 265 -50.03 42.06 -88.80
C ALA A 265 -50.01 42.87 -90.11
N ALA A 266 -49.00 43.72 -90.31
CA ALA A 266 -48.81 44.48 -91.55
C ALA A 266 -48.56 43.56 -92.76
N PHE A 267 -47.81 42.46 -92.57
CA PHE A 267 -47.57 41.47 -93.62
C PHE A 267 -48.86 40.74 -94.02
N GLN A 268 -49.70 40.36 -93.05
CA GLN A 268 -51.02 39.77 -93.31
C GLN A 268 -51.94 40.75 -94.06
N ASP A 269 -51.91 42.04 -93.73
CA ASP A 269 -52.66 43.09 -94.45
C ASP A 269 -52.15 43.26 -95.90
N LEU A 270 -50.83 43.21 -96.09
CA LEU A 270 -50.24 43.19 -97.43
C LEU A 270 -50.69 41.94 -98.21
N LEU A 271 -50.63 40.75 -97.63
CA LEU A 271 -51.06 39.52 -98.30
C LEU A 271 -52.54 39.54 -98.67
N THR A 272 -53.41 40.04 -97.79
CA THR A 272 -54.85 40.16 -98.06
C THR A 272 -55.13 41.19 -99.15
N SER A 273 -54.51 42.37 -99.10
CA SER A 273 -54.64 43.37 -100.17
C SER A 273 -54.10 42.87 -101.52
N PHE A 274 -52.98 42.13 -101.56
CA PHE A 274 -52.50 41.48 -102.78
C PHE A 274 -53.51 40.47 -103.33
N ARG A 275 -54.10 39.63 -102.45
CA ARG A 275 -55.13 38.67 -102.84
C ARG A 275 -56.37 39.36 -103.42
N ASP A 276 -56.81 40.45 -102.79
CA ASP A 276 -57.98 41.21 -103.23
C ASP A 276 -57.73 41.92 -104.57
N VAL A 277 -56.55 42.50 -104.78
CA VAL A 277 -56.14 43.11 -106.06
C VAL A 277 -56.03 42.05 -107.17
N ALA A 278 -55.47 40.87 -106.87
CA ALA A 278 -55.40 39.76 -107.81
C ALA A 278 -56.79 39.26 -108.21
N ALA A 279 -57.70 39.07 -107.24
CA ALA A 279 -59.09 38.69 -107.49
C ALA A 279 -59.86 39.76 -108.29
N ALA A 280 -59.54 41.05 -108.11
CA ALA A 280 -60.13 42.14 -108.89
C ALA A 280 -59.67 42.12 -110.37
N LYS A 281 -58.42 41.70 -110.65
CA LYS A 281 -57.85 41.62 -112.00
C LYS A 281 -58.36 40.44 -112.84
N GLU A 282 -58.96 39.42 -112.22
CA GLU A 282 -59.62 38.31 -112.94
C GLU A 282 -60.88 38.74 -113.70
N LYS A 283 -61.38 39.98 -113.50
CA LYS A 283 -62.49 40.52 -114.28
C LYS A 283 -61.99 41.21 -115.57
N LYS A 284 -62.05 40.45 -116.67
CA LYS A 284 -62.31 40.92 -118.05
C LYS A 284 -61.14 41.52 -118.88
N TRP A 285 -59.90 41.06 -118.76
CA TRP A 285 -58.86 41.44 -119.75
C TRP A 285 -59.06 40.79 -121.14
N TRP A 286 -59.86 39.73 -121.22
CA TRP A 286 -60.21 39.05 -122.48
C TRP A 286 -61.46 39.61 -123.19
N LYS A 287 -62.18 40.57 -122.59
CA LYS A 287 -63.40 41.14 -123.20
C LYS A 287 -63.14 42.25 -124.23
N PHE A 288 -61.88 42.49 -124.59
CA PHE A 288 -61.52 43.53 -125.56
C PHE A 288 -61.64 43.03 -127.02
N TRP A 289 -62.00 41.77 -127.23
CA TRP A 289 -62.15 41.14 -128.55
C TRP A 289 -63.61 40.74 -128.84
N GLU A 290 -64.58 41.57 -128.44
CA GLU A 290 -66.00 41.41 -128.76
C GLU A 290 -66.59 42.73 -129.27
#